data_AF-A0A7S3HX07-F1
#
_entry.id   AF-A0A7S3HX07-F1
#
_cell.length_a   1.000
_cell.length_b   1.000
_cell.length_c   1.000
_cell.angle_alpha   90.00
_cell.angle_beta   90.00
_cell.angle_gamma   90.00
#
_symmetry.space_group_name_H-M   'P 1'
#
loop_
_entity.id
_entity.type
_entity.pdbx_description
1 polymer ?
#
loop_
_entity_poly.entity_id
_entity_poly.type
_entity_poly.pdbx_seq_one_letter_code
_entity_poly.pdbx_strand_id
1 'polypeptide(L)'
;MYVAWVKWRLDFRADRTDPESIRGMLERPVMSLMSTTRDNCILILCQPRFHEPSAQQLEQLVRYGIFVIEKAIEKIEREGLQPYIHCIYDRTGMTSANRDSALIKFAFRMATMMQDFYCERLGNFYVVGANWVYWAAFKLIKPFLAQKTREKIKLIDRNEQLLEWIAPENLIPELGGTLDFQYDPKTQWGLAPRD
;
A
#
# COMPACT_ATOMS: atom_id res chain seq x y z
N MET A 1 -8.13 -2.09 23.37
CA MET A 1 -8.03 -1.63 21.97
C MET A 1 -7.87 -0.10 21.91
N TYR A 2 -8.83 0.70 22.39
CA TYR A 2 -8.74 2.18 22.37
C TYR A 2 -7.48 2.76 23.06
N VAL A 3 -7.15 2.31 24.28
CA VAL A 3 -5.95 2.81 25.00
C VAL A 3 -4.65 2.47 24.28
N ALA A 4 -4.55 1.27 23.69
CA ALA A 4 -3.40 0.87 22.89
C ALA A 4 -3.29 1.69 21.59
N TRP A 5 -4.44 2.01 20.97
CA TRP A 5 -4.52 2.88 19.80
C TRP A 5 -4.08 4.32 20.11
N VAL A 6 -4.59 4.91 21.20
CA VAL A 6 -4.19 6.25 21.64
C VAL A 6 -2.69 6.28 21.94
N LYS A 7 -2.19 5.30 22.69
CA LYS A 7 -0.76 5.18 22.99
C LYS A 7 0.08 5.06 21.71
N TRP A 8 -0.31 4.18 20.79
CA TRP A 8 0.39 4.03 19.51
C TRP A 8 0.40 5.34 18.72
N ARG A 9 -0.73 6.04 18.62
CA ARG A 9 -0.83 7.32 17.92
C ARG A 9 0.07 8.39 18.54
N LEU A 10 0.14 8.45 19.87
CA LEU A 10 1.01 9.36 20.61
C LEU A 10 2.51 9.00 20.49
N ASP A 11 2.85 7.71 20.51
CA ASP A 11 4.22 7.22 20.46
C ASP A 11 4.80 7.33 19.02
N PHE A 12 4.04 6.95 18.00
CA PHE A 12 4.46 7.03 16.59
C PHE A 12 4.33 8.44 16.01
N ARG A 13 3.42 9.27 16.55
CA ARG A 13 3.09 10.61 16.05
C ARG A 13 2.64 10.56 14.59
N ALA A 14 1.72 9.64 14.28
CA ALA A 14 1.20 9.43 12.92
C ALA A 14 0.70 10.75 12.29
N ASP A 15 0.12 11.63 13.10
CA ASP A 15 -0.38 12.97 12.77
C ASP A 15 0.71 14.02 12.51
N ARG A 16 1.99 13.73 12.80
CA ARG A 16 3.10 14.69 12.72
C ARG A 16 4.30 14.18 11.93
N THR A 17 4.09 13.24 11.01
CA THR A 17 5.18 12.82 10.12
C THR A 17 5.56 13.99 9.22
N ASP A 18 6.74 14.56 9.45
CA ASP A 18 7.32 15.59 8.60
C ASP A 18 7.64 14.99 7.22
N PRO A 19 6.99 15.44 6.12
CA PRO A 19 7.25 14.91 4.78
C PRO A 19 8.72 15.03 4.37
N GLU A 20 9.46 16.02 4.89
CA GLU A 20 10.90 16.16 4.59
C GLU A 20 11.72 14.99 5.14
N SER A 21 11.35 14.47 6.32
CA SER A 21 12.04 13.34 6.94
C SER A 21 11.93 12.04 6.13
N ILE A 22 10.90 11.93 5.28
CA ILE A 22 10.62 10.77 4.43
C ILE A 22 10.67 11.12 2.93
N ARG A 23 11.12 12.33 2.57
CA ARG A 23 11.07 12.87 1.20
C ARG A 23 11.73 11.95 0.17
N GLY A 24 12.87 11.36 0.50
CA GLY A 24 13.57 10.44 -0.42
C GLY A 24 12.74 9.21 -0.82
N MET A 25 11.77 8.79 0.01
CA MET A 25 10.80 7.75 -0.33
C MET A 25 9.60 8.32 -1.11
N LEU A 26 9.13 9.51 -0.74
CA LEU A 26 8.03 10.21 -1.42
C LEU A 26 8.41 10.71 -2.82
N GLU A 27 9.70 10.82 -3.15
CA GLU A 27 10.16 11.17 -4.50
C GLU A 27 10.07 9.99 -5.48
N ARG A 28 9.70 8.79 -5.01
CA ARG A 28 9.68 7.56 -5.82
C ARG A 28 8.32 6.88 -5.79
N PRO A 29 7.89 6.21 -6.87
CA PRO A 29 6.61 5.52 -6.96
C PRO A 29 6.59 4.17 -6.22
N VAL A 30 7.11 4.10 -4.98
CA VAL A 30 7.05 2.86 -4.19
C VAL A 30 5.63 2.58 -3.73
N MET A 31 4.91 3.61 -3.29
CA MET A 31 3.48 3.58 -3.00
C MET A 31 2.86 4.84 -3.57
N SER A 32 1.75 4.71 -4.29
CA SER A 32 1.02 5.81 -4.94
C SER A 32 -0.46 5.74 -4.61
N LEU A 33 -1.11 6.90 -4.42
CA LEU A 33 -2.57 6.97 -4.38
C LEU A 33 -3.09 6.99 -5.81
N MET A 34 -3.89 5.99 -6.13
CA MET A 34 -4.53 5.84 -7.43
C MET A 34 -5.96 6.35 -7.39
N SER A 35 -6.67 6.16 -8.49
CA SER A 35 -8.12 6.36 -8.56
C SER A 35 -8.88 5.35 -7.67
N THR A 36 -10.20 5.34 -7.75
CA THR A 36 -11.06 4.45 -6.99
C THR A 36 -11.32 3.14 -7.71
N THR A 37 -11.70 2.13 -6.93
CA THR A 37 -12.16 0.84 -7.42
C THR A 37 -13.67 0.86 -7.69
N ARG A 38 -14.23 -0.22 -8.25
CA ARG A 38 -15.65 -0.27 -8.65
C ARG A 38 -16.62 -0.10 -7.47
N ASP A 39 -16.21 -0.46 -6.26
CA ASP A 39 -16.98 -0.28 -5.03
C ASP A 39 -16.74 1.09 -4.37
N ASN A 40 -16.10 2.03 -5.07
CA ASN A 40 -15.76 3.38 -4.62
C ASN A 40 -14.81 3.43 -3.41
N CYS A 41 -13.94 2.44 -3.27
CA CYS A 41 -12.81 2.47 -2.32
C CYS A 41 -11.56 3.04 -3.00
N ILE A 42 -10.75 3.81 -2.24
CA ILE A 42 -9.46 4.30 -2.73
C ILE A 42 -8.46 3.16 -2.91
N LEU A 43 -7.58 3.27 -3.91
CA LEU A 43 -6.59 2.27 -4.23
C LEU A 43 -5.16 2.79 -3.96
N ILE A 44 -4.37 2.03 -3.20
CA ILE A 44 -2.93 2.24 -3.06
C ILE A 44 -2.20 1.24 -3.96
N LEU A 45 -1.38 1.75 -4.87
CA LEU A 45 -0.51 0.93 -5.70
C LEU A 45 0.90 0.88 -5.09
N CYS A 46 1.32 -0.31 -4.64
CA CYS A 46 2.64 -0.57 -4.08
C CYS A 46 3.53 -1.27 -5.12
N GLN A 47 4.59 -0.61 -5.57
CA GLN A 47 5.53 -1.09 -6.59
C GLN A 47 6.95 -1.25 -6.00
N PRO A 48 7.23 -2.37 -5.30
CA PRO A 48 8.54 -2.65 -4.71
C PRO A 48 9.73 -2.61 -5.68
N ARG A 49 9.53 -2.66 -7.01
CA ARG A 49 10.60 -2.46 -8.00
C ARG A 49 11.31 -1.11 -7.87
N PHE A 50 10.67 -0.11 -7.25
CA PHE A 50 11.26 1.20 -6.97
C PHE A 50 11.84 1.31 -5.54
N HIS A 51 11.74 0.25 -4.74
CA HIS A 51 12.41 0.19 -3.43
C HIS A 51 13.92 0.08 -3.62
N GLU A 52 14.65 0.89 -2.87
CA GLU A 52 16.11 0.84 -2.81
C GLU A 52 16.53 0.19 -1.48
N PRO A 53 17.13 -1.01 -1.54
CA PRO A 53 17.58 -1.70 -0.35
C PRO A 53 18.56 -0.87 0.48
N SER A 54 18.45 -0.97 1.80
CA SER A 54 19.34 -0.30 2.76
C SER A 54 19.38 1.24 2.70
N ALA A 55 18.65 1.88 1.80
CA ALA A 55 18.56 3.33 1.74
C ALA A 55 17.87 3.92 2.98
N GLN A 56 16.98 3.15 3.60
CA GLN A 56 16.16 3.60 4.72
C GLN A 56 16.13 2.58 5.86
N GLN A 57 16.12 3.08 7.08
CA GLN A 57 15.86 2.25 8.25
C GLN A 57 14.39 1.81 8.28
N LEU A 58 14.11 0.65 8.88
CA LEU A 58 12.76 0.11 8.99
C LEU A 58 11.76 1.11 9.60
N GLU A 59 12.18 1.89 10.58
CA GLU A 59 11.32 2.90 11.21
C GLU A 59 10.90 4.00 10.23
N GLN A 60 11.79 4.42 9.33
CA GLN A 60 11.47 5.41 8.29
C GLN A 60 10.49 4.83 7.27
N LEU A 61 10.67 3.57 6.85
CA LEU A 61 9.71 2.88 5.98
C LEU A 61 8.32 2.82 6.63
N VAL A 62 8.25 2.48 7.92
CA VAL A 62 6.98 2.43 8.66
C VAL A 62 6.32 3.81 8.73
N ARG A 63 7.08 4.89 8.99
CA ARG A 63 6.57 6.27 8.96
C ARG A 63 6.05 6.67 7.58
N TYR A 64 6.76 6.29 6.52
CA TYR A 64 6.31 6.47 5.15
C TYR A 64 4.99 5.73 4.87
N GLY A 65 4.88 4.47 5.31
CA GLY A 65 3.65 3.68 5.24
C GLY A 65 2.46 4.38 5.92
N ILE A 66 2.65 4.84 7.15
CA ILE A 66 1.64 5.59 7.92
C ILE A 66 1.23 6.86 7.17
N PHE A 67 2.20 7.65 6.70
CA PHE A 67 1.94 8.89 5.98
C PHE A 67 1.04 8.66 4.77
N VAL A 68 1.32 7.63 3.95
CA VAL A 68 0.49 7.31 2.78
C VAL A 68 -0.93 6.89 3.18
N ILE A 69 -1.09 6.13 4.27
CA ILE A 69 -2.41 5.76 4.79
C ILE A 69 -3.19 6.99 5.28
N GLU A 70 -2.57 7.88 6.04
CA GLU A 70 -3.22 9.12 6.50
C GLU A 70 -3.65 9.97 5.31
N LYS A 71 -2.82 10.09 4.26
CA LYS A 71 -3.19 10.79 3.02
C LYS A 71 -4.35 10.12 2.28
N ALA A 72 -4.41 8.79 2.29
CA ALA A 72 -5.56 8.06 1.75
C ALA A 72 -6.84 8.37 2.55
N ILE A 73 -6.75 8.42 3.88
CA ILE A 73 -7.88 8.75 4.78
C ILE A 73 -8.35 10.19 4.56
N GLU A 74 -7.43 11.16 4.50
CA GLU A 74 -7.76 12.56 4.18
C GLU A 74 -8.50 12.67 2.84
N LYS A 75 -8.08 11.91 1.83
CA LYS A 75 -8.75 11.87 0.53
C LYS A 75 -10.13 11.21 0.61
N ILE A 76 -10.26 10.09 1.33
CA ILE A 76 -11.55 9.44 1.58
C ILE A 76 -12.55 10.42 2.19
N GLU A 77 -12.14 11.16 3.23
CA GLU A 77 -13.01 12.10 3.94
C GLU A 77 -13.38 13.30 3.06
N ARG A 78 -12.41 13.87 2.35
CA ARG A 78 -12.63 15.01 1.45
C ARG A 78 -13.58 14.70 0.30
N GLU A 79 -13.52 13.48 -0.24
CA GLU A 79 -14.26 13.08 -1.45
C GLU A 79 -15.49 12.21 -1.16
N GLY A 80 -15.76 11.88 0.11
CA GLY A 80 -16.91 11.07 0.51
C GLY A 80 -16.86 9.62 0.01
N LEU A 81 -15.65 9.04 -0.03
CA LEU A 81 -15.43 7.67 -0.53
C LEU A 81 -15.83 6.62 0.53
N GLN A 82 -15.86 5.35 0.11
CA GLN A 82 -15.97 4.26 1.09
C GLN A 82 -14.79 4.29 2.07
N PRO A 83 -14.99 3.87 3.32
CA PRO A 83 -13.95 3.98 4.34
C PRO A 83 -12.79 3.00 4.14
N TYR A 84 -12.91 2.07 3.19
CA TYR A 84 -11.91 1.04 2.93
C TYR A 84 -10.83 1.51 1.94
N ILE A 85 -9.62 1.02 2.18
CA ILE A 85 -8.44 1.20 1.35
C ILE A 85 -8.10 -0.15 0.74
N HIS A 86 -8.18 -0.23 -0.59
CA HIS A 86 -7.70 -1.38 -1.34
C HIS A 86 -6.22 -1.18 -1.67
N CYS A 87 -5.42 -2.25 -1.69
CA CYS A 87 -4.02 -2.15 -2.06
C CYS A 87 -3.63 -3.18 -3.12
N ILE A 88 -2.85 -2.77 -4.11
CA ILE A 88 -2.16 -3.66 -5.05
C ILE A 88 -0.69 -3.73 -4.65
N TYR A 89 -0.20 -4.94 -4.40
CA TYR A 89 1.22 -5.23 -4.31
C TYR A 89 1.71 -5.76 -5.67
N ASP A 90 2.25 -4.86 -6.49
CA ASP A 90 2.73 -5.13 -7.84
C ASP A 90 4.20 -5.56 -7.85
N ARG A 91 4.41 -6.88 -7.99
CA ARG A 91 5.75 -7.48 -7.98
C ARG A 91 6.36 -7.56 -9.38
N THR A 92 5.70 -7.04 -10.40
CA THR A 92 6.21 -7.05 -11.77
C THR A 92 7.54 -6.29 -11.82
N GLY A 93 8.57 -6.86 -12.43
CA GLY A 93 9.91 -6.25 -12.48
C GLY A 93 10.67 -6.22 -11.14
N MET A 94 10.12 -6.76 -10.05
CA MET A 94 10.82 -6.82 -8.76
C MET A 94 11.89 -7.92 -8.76
N THR A 95 13.16 -7.53 -8.68
CA THR A 95 14.30 -8.47 -8.67
C THR A 95 14.83 -8.70 -7.25
N SER A 96 15.93 -9.45 -7.10
CA SER A 96 16.66 -9.54 -5.83
C SER A 96 17.31 -8.21 -5.43
N ALA A 97 17.62 -7.33 -6.40
CA ALA A 97 18.20 -6.02 -6.15
C ALA A 97 17.23 -5.02 -5.50
N ASN A 98 15.94 -5.38 -5.38
CA ASN A 98 14.92 -4.58 -4.70
C ASN A 98 14.49 -5.19 -3.37
N ARG A 99 15.15 -6.26 -2.92
CA ARG A 99 14.75 -7.03 -1.73
C ARG A 99 15.74 -6.83 -0.61
N ASP A 100 15.22 -6.51 0.56
CA ASP A 100 15.95 -6.59 1.82
C ASP A 100 15.04 -7.06 2.96
N SER A 101 15.66 -7.37 4.09
CA SER A 101 14.92 -7.76 5.29
C SER A 101 14.04 -6.62 5.83
N ALA A 102 14.39 -5.36 5.53
CA ALA A 102 13.63 -4.19 5.95
C ALA A 102 12.27 -4.12 5.24
N LEU A 103 12.22 -4.33 3.93
CA LEU A 103 10.98 -4.37 3.14
C LEU A 103 10.03 -5.48 3.61
N ILE A 104 10.57 -6.67 3.91
CA ILE A 104 9.78 -7.80 4.44
C ILE A 104 9.20 -7.44 5.82
N LYS A 105 10.03 -6.94 6.73
CA LYS A 105 9.59 -6.51 8.07
C LYS A 105 8.58 -5.36 7.99
N PHE A 106 8.77 -4.44 7.06
CA PHE A 106 7.84 -3.35 6.77
C PHE A 106 6.47 -3.89 6.36
N ALA A 107 6.41 -4.80 5.38
CA ALA A 107 5.14 -5.39 4.94
C ALA A 107 4.38 -6.06 6.09
N PHE A 108 5.07 -6.84 6.94
CA PHE A 108 4.46 -7.44 8.13
C PHE A 108 3.97 -6.38 9.13
N ARG A 109 4.79 -5.37 9.44
CA ARG A 109 4.41 -4.28 10.36
C ARG A 109 3.18 -3.52 9.85
N MET A 110 3.13 -3.19 8.56
CA MET A 110 1.99 -2.49 7.97
C MET A 110 0.73 -3.34 8.00
N ALA A 111 0.82 -4.64 7.69
CA ALA A 111 -0.31 -5.54 7.77
C ALA A 111 -0.89 -5.64 9.19
N THR A 112 -0.03 -5.80 10.20
CA THR A 112 -0.43 -5.81 11.62
C THR A 112 -1.03 -4.46 12.03
N MET A 113 -0.38 -3.35 11.67
CA MET A 113 -0.85 -2.00 11.99
C MET A 113 -2.23 -1.68 11.39
N MET A 114 -2.46 -2.06 10.13
CA MET A 114 -3.76 -1.89 9.48
C MET A 114 -4.88 -2.67 10.19
N GLN A 115 -4.56 -3.83 10.77
CA GLN A 115 -5.52 -4.62 11.54
C GLN A 115 -5.78 -4.05 12.93
N ASP A 116 -4.72 -3.67 13.64
CA ASP A 116 -4.77 -3.31 15.06
C ASP A 116 -5.12 -1.85 15.31
N PHE A 117 -4.72 -0.94 14.42
CA PHE A 117 -4.79 0.51 14.64
C PHE A 117 -5.63 1.28 13.62
N TYR A 118 -5.75 0.79 12.40
CA TYR A 118 -6.68 1.33 11.39
C TYR A 118 -7.90 0.42 11.23
N CYS A 119 -8.47 0.00 12.36
CA CYS A 119 -9.45 -1.08 12.41
C CYS A 119 -10.50 -0.97 11.30
N GLU A 120 -10.58 -2.07 10.54
CA GLU A 120 -11.50 -2.29 9.42
C GLU A 120 -11.33 -1.39 8.20
N ARG A 121 -10.32 -0.51 8.13
CA ARG A 121 -10.01 0.26 6.92
C ARG A 121 -9.37 -0.56 5.81
N LEU A 122 -8.79 -1.73 6.10
CA LEU A 122 -8.24 -2.61 5.06
C LEU A 122 -9.37 -3.20 4.22
N GLY A 123 -9.41 -2.89 2.93
CA GLY A 123 -10.26 -3.55 1.95
C GLY A 123 -9.55 -4.73 1.28
N ASN A 124 -9.70 -4.90 -0.04
CA ASN A 124 -9.05 -5.97 -0.79
C ASN A 124 -7.53 -5.72 -0.91
N PHE A 125 -6.75 -6.79 -0.78
CA PHE A 125 -5.30 -6.81 -0.94
C PHE A 125 -4.92 -7.71 -2.12
N TYR A 126 -4.55 -7.11 -3.24
CA TYR A 126 -4.21 -7.80 -4.48
C TYR A 126 -2.71 -8.05 -4.56
N VAL A 127 -2.28 -9.29 -4.70
CA VAL A 127 -0.86 -9.65 -4.88
C VAL A 127 -0.63 -10.05 -6.34
N VAL A 128 0.00 -9.17 -7.11
CA VAL A 128 0.24 -9.37 -8.54
C VAL A 128 1.53 -10.14 -8.79
N GLY A 129 1.52 -10.92 -9.87
CA GLY A 129 2.62 -11.80 -10.24
C GLY A 129 2.76 -12.98 -9.29
N ALA A 130 1.69 -13.39 -8.60
CA ALA A 130 1.71 -14.48 -7.62
C ALA A 130 2.00 -15.82 -8.31
N ASN A 131 3.28 -16.19 -8.40
CA ASN A 131 3.70 -17.51 -8.87
C ASN A 131 3.39 -18.60 -7.82
N TRP A 132 3.59 -19.86 -8.17
CA TRP A 132 3.27 -21.02 -7.32
C TRP A 132 3.87 -20.94 -5.89
N VAL A 133 5.00 -20.24 -5.72
CA VAL A 133 5.64 -20.05 -4.40
C VAL A 133 4.77 -19.21 -3.48
N TYR A 134 4.11 -18.17 -3.99
CA TYR A 134 3.25 -17.29 -3.19
C TYR A 134 1.93 -17.98 -2.85
N TRP A 135 1.42 -18.82 -3.73
CA TRP A 135 0.30 -19.69 -3.43
C TRP A 135 0.63 -20.68 -2.32
N ALA A 136 1.83 -21.29 -2.35
CA ALA A 136 2.30 -22.17 -1.30
C ALA A 136 2.49 -21.44 0.04
N ALA A 137 3.15 -20.27 0.03
CA ALA A 137 3.33 -19.45 1.22
C ALA A 137 1.98 -19.00 1.82
N PHE A 138 1.04 -18.57 0.98
CA PHE A 138 -0.30 -18.21 1.42
C PHE A 138 -1.02 -19.38 2.08
N LYS A 139 -0.95 -20.59 1.49
CA LYS A 139 -1.53 -21.80 2.11
C LYS A 139 -0.95 -22.09 3.49
N LEU A 140 0.35 -21.83 3.71
CA LEU A 140 1.00 -22.04 5.01
C LEU A 140 0.58 -21.01 6.06
N ILE A 141 0.42 -19.74 5.69
CA ILE A 141 0.01 -18.68 6.65
C ILE A 141 -1.50 -18.60 6.85
N LYS A 142 -2.30 -19.07 5.89
CA LYS A 142 -3.77 -18.98 5.89
C LYS A 142 -4.44 -19.47 7.20
N PRO A 143 -4.01 -20.57 7.85
CA PRO A 143 -4.62 -21.02 9.11
C PRO A 143 -4.51 -19.99 10.25
N PHE A 144 -3.48 -19.15 10.23
CA PHE A 144 -3.21 -18.13 11.24
C PHE A 144 -3.92 -16.79 10.97
N LEU A 145 -4.57 -16.65 9.80
CA LEU A 145 -5.31 -15.44 9.43
C LEU A 145 -6.79 -15.58 9.76
N ALA A 146 -7.37 -14.54 10.39
CA ALA A 146 -8.80 -14.43 10.60
C ALA A 146 -9.58 -14.52 9.27
N GLN A 147 -10.80 -15.07 9.29
CA GLN A 147 -11.60 -15.29 8.08
C GLN A 147 -11.76 -14.03 7.22
N LYS A 148 -12.14 -12.91 7.85
CA LYS A 148 -12.29 -11.61 7.18
C LYS A 148 -11.01 -11.11 6.52
N THR A 149 -9.83 -11.48 7.03
CA THR A 149 -8.54 -11.13 6.41
C THR A 149 -8.24 -12.03 5.22
N ARG A 150 -8.59 -13.32 5.30
CA ARG A 150 -8.39 -14.26 4.19
C ARG A 150 -9.20 -13.89 2.97
N GLU A 151 -10.44 -13.45 3.17
CA GLU A 151 -11.36 -13.08 2.08
C GLU A 151 -10.90 -11.84 1.31
N LYS A 152 -10.15 -10.95 1.99
CA LYS A 152 -9.59 -9.73 1.41
C LYS A 152 -8.37 -9.98 0.52
N ILE A 153 -7.61 -11.05 0.75
CA ILE A 153 -6.38 -11.34 0.00
C ILE A 153 -6.73 -12.01 -1.34
N LYS A 154 -6.34 -11.37 -2.44
CA LYS A 154 -6.52 -11.87 -3.81
C LYS A 154 -5.14 -12.11 -4.44
N LEU A 155 -4.84 -13.36 -4.78
CA LEU A 155 -3.62 -13.70 -5.52
C LEU A 155 -3.92 -13.60 -7.00
N ILE A 156 -3.20 -12.72 -7.70
CA ILE A 156 -3.44 -12.40 -9.11
C ILE A 156 -2.32 -13.04 -9.95
N ASP A 157 -2.71 -14.01 -10.79
CA ASP A 157 -1.80 -14.71 -11.72
C ASP A 157 -1.79 -14.06 -13.11
N ARG A 158 -2.91 -13.45 -13.51
CA ARG A 158 -3.07 -12.68 -14.75
C ARG A 158 -3.61 -11.30 -14.44
N ASN A 159 -2.95 -10.27 -14.98
CA ASN A 159 -3.24 -8.87 -14.63
C ASN A 159 -4.70 -8.49 -14.93
N GLU A 160 -5.30 -9.07 -15.97
CA GLU A 160 -6.69 -8.83 -16.38
C GLU A 160 -7.71 -9.19 -15.29
N GLN A 161 -7.37 -10.07 -14.34
CA GLN A 161 -8.25 -10.39 -13.21
C GLN A 161 -8.54 -9.16 -12.34
N LEU A 162 -7.62 -8.19 -12.26
CA LEU A 162 -7.85 -6.96 -11.52
C LEU A 162 -9.08 -6.20 -12.04
N LEU A 163 -9.45 -6.39 -13.31
CA LEU A 163 -10.60 -5.72 -13.94
C LEU A 163 -11.96 -6.14 -13.38
N GLU A 164 -12.01 -7.28 -12.67
CA GLU A 164 -13.19 -7.72 -11.91
C GLU A 164 -13.54 -6.72 -10.79
N TRP A 165 -12.54 -6.04 -10.22
CA TRP A 165 -12.71 -5.11 -9.10
C TRP A 165 -12.41 -3.66 -9.43
N ILE A 166 -11.62 -3.41 -10.47
CA ILE A 166 -11.10 -2.08 -10.82
C ILE A 166 -11.48 -1.80 -12.27
N ALA A 167 -12.07 -0.63 -12.53
CA ALA A 167 -12.38 -0.25 -13.90
C ALA A 167 -11.07 -0.01 -14.70
N PRO A 168 -10.99 -0.37 -15.99
CA PRO A 168 -9.77 -0.18 -16.79
C PRO A 168 -9.23 1.26 -16.72
N GLU A 169 -10.10 2.25 -16.77
CA GLU A 169 -9.78 3.68 -16.67
C GLU A 169 -9.18 4.11 -15.33
N ASN A 170 -9.25 3.26 -14.31
CA ASN A 170 -8.70 3.49 -12.96
C ASN A 170 -7.44 2.66 -12.68
N LEU A 171 -6.94 1.90 -13.66
CA LEU A 171 -5.80 1.00 -13.51
C LEU A 171 -4.76 1.25 -14.60
N ILE A 172 -3.47 1.14 -14.26
CA ILE A 172 -2.37 1.39 -15.20
C ILE A 172 -2.28 0.31 -16.30
N PRO A 173 -1.76 0.63 -17.50
CA PRO A 173 -1.61 -0.33 -18.60
C PRO A 173 -0.80 -1.57 -18.25
N GLU A 174 0.25 -1.45 -17.44
CA GLU A 174 1.08 -2.57 -16.99
C GLU A 174 0.28 -3.60 -16.18
N LEU A 175 -0.86 -3.19 -15.60
CA LEU A 175 -1.78 -4.02 -14.84
C LEU A 175 -3.08 -4.31 -15.60
N GLY A 176 -3.12 -4.05 -16.91
CA GLY A 176 -4.25 -4.38 -17.79
C GLY A 176 -5.33 -3.30 -17.89
N GLY A 177 -5.08 -2.08 -17.38
CA GLY A 177 -5.99 -0.95 -17.53
C GLY A 177 -5.61 0.02 -18.65
N THR A 178 -6.14 1.23 -18.58
CA THR A 178 -5.97 2.30 -19.59
C THR A 178 -5.68 3.66 -18.96
N LEU A 179 -5.45 3.72 -17.64
CA LEU A 179 -5.13 4.97 -16.94
C LEU A 179 -3.73 5.45 -17.31
N ASP A 180 -3.63 6.61 -17.95
CA ASP A 180 -2.35 7.30 -18.13
C ASP A 180 -1.90 7.94 -16.79
N PHE A 181 -1.26 7.13 -15.95
CA PHE A 181 -0.75 7.54 -14.66
C PHE A 181 0.76 7.78 -14.74
N GLN A 182 1.16 9.03 -14.52
CA GLN A 182 2.55 9.40 -14.30
C GLN A 182 2.73 9.83 -12.86
N TYR A 183 3.67 9.19 -12.17
CA TYR A 183 3.97 9.53 -10.80
C TYR A 183 4.64 10.90 -10.72
N ASP A 184 4.04 11.81 -9.95
CA ASP A 184 4.60 13.11 -9.63
C ASP A 184 4.45 13.38 -8.12
N PRO A 185 5.56 13.51 -7.37
CA PRO A 185 5.52 13.80 -5.94
C PRO A 185 4.74 15.07 -5.57
N LYS A 186 4.70 16.06 -6.47
CA LYS A 186 3.97 17.31 -6.23
C LYS A 186 2.47 17.08 -6.22
N THR A 187 1.93 16.41 -7.23
CA THR A 187 0.50 16.08 -7.28
C THR A 187 0.09 15.04 -6.23
N GLN A 188 0.96 14.05 -5.95
CA GLN A 188 0.66 12.99 -4.99
C GLN A 188 0.69 13.48 -3.54
N TRP A 189 1.71 14.27 -3.18
CA TRP A 189 2.03 14.57 -1.78
C TRP A 189 2.13 16.07 -1.46
N GLY A 190 1.98 16.94 -2.46
CA GLY A 190 2.16 18.39 -2.28
C GLY A 190 3.62 18.82 -2.13
N LEU A 191 4.59 17.97 -2.48
CA LEU A 191 6.01 18.29 -2.34
C LEU A 191 6.46 19.28 -3.42
N ALA A 192 7.10 20.37 -3.00
CA ALA A 192 7.80 21.27 -3.92
C ALA A 192 9.00 20.55 -4.59
N PRO A 193 9.37 20.93 -5.83
CA PRO A 193 10.62 20.49 -6.47
C PRO A 193 11.83 20.84 -5.59
N ARG A 194 12.92 20.07 -5.71
CA ARG A 194 14.22 20.51 -5.19
C ARG A 194 14.81 21.52 -6.18
N ASP A 195 15.25 22.66 -5.65
CA ASP A 195 16.04 23.66 -6.39
C ASP A 195 17.41 23.09 -6.82
#